data_AF-D3AQU3-F1
#
_entry.id   AF-D3AQU3-F1
#
_cell.length_a   1.000
_cell.length_b   1.000
_cell.length_c   1.000
_cell.angle_alpha   90.00
_cell.angle_beta   90.00
_cell.angle_gamma   90.00
#
_symmetry.space_group_name_H-M   'P 1'
#
loop_
_entity.id
_entity.type
_entity.pdbx_description
1 polymer ?
#
loop_
_entity_poly.entity_id
_entity_poly.type
_entity_poly.pdbx_seq_one_letter_code
_entity_poly.pdbx_strand_id
1 'polypeptide(L)'
;MRYEDATVAFPFELKPRVWFYRSDIFEEAGIDADEIKTTDDFIAAGRKLQEKFPGKYICNVGSSAPGYLFYMALSGNGARFTDEDGNYMISQDEGTRKVLEDYRKIVESGVSMDVSDFTTDWEAALADGSLVSSLSASWLAQDSLLPTYAAGQEGKWACAQWPEIGGSVGGSDAGGSVFVIPSFSEHKEEAKELLAEMTLSEAGDLCIWDSISSIPVNKKALDNERMQVPNKFFGTSVVEAGKTAVSKMSVFNYSPKALAETDIVMPYFVKAVNGELSIDEALTSAEKDLKSQLGNAFE
;
A
#
# COMPACT_ATOMS: atom_id res chain seq x y z
N MET A 1 3.69 -7.13 -16.43
CA MET A 1 5.01 -7.37 -17.07
C MET A 1 4.96 -7.55 -18.57
N ARG A 2 3.77 -7.53 -19.19
CA ARG A 2 3.68 -7.34 -20.63
C ARG A 2 3.68 -5.85 -20.92
N TYR A 3 4.39 -5.43 -21.94
CA TYR A 3 4.25 -4.12 -22.57
C TYR A 3 3.90 -4.40 -24.02
N GLU A 4 2.72 -3.94 -24.45
CA GLU A 4 2.08 -4.42 -25.67
C GLU A 4 2.03 -5.96 -25.68
N ASP A 5 2.48 -6.59 -26.78
CA ASP A 5 2.53 -8.04 -26.92
C ASP A 5 3.84 -8.67 -26.41
N ALA A 6 4.78 -7.91 -25.87
CA ALA A 6 6.07 -8.43 -25.39
C ALA A 6 6.07 -8.71 -23.88
N THR A 7 6.74 -9.77 -23.44
CA THR A 7 7.10 -9.96 -22.02
C THR A 7 8.43 -9.26 -21.77
N VAL A 8 8.42 -8.24 -20.91
CA VAL A 8 9.58 -7.34 -20.72
C VAL A 8 10.24 -7.47 -19.35
N ALA A 9 9.65 -8.25 -18.43
CA ALA A 9 10.18 -8.41 -17.09
C ALA A 9 9.80 -9.76 -16.46
N PHE A 10 10.55 -10.15 -15.44
CA PHE A 10 10.28 -11.27 -14.53
C PHE A 10 9.66 -10.76 -13.23
N PRO A 11 8.66 -11.45 -12.66
CA PRO A 11 8.06 -11.02 -11.42
C PRO A 11 9.08 -11.21 -10.31
N PHE A 12 9.05 -10.40 -9.27
CA PHE A 12 9.80 -10.67 -8.06
C PHE A 12 8.91 -10.58 -6.83
N GLU A 13 8.23 -9.44 -6.63
CA GLU A 13 7.37 -9.25 -5.47
C GLU A 13 6.05 -8.62 -5.87
N LEU A 14 4.95 -9.21 -5.38
CA LEU A 14 3.67 -8.52 -5.28
C LEU A 14 3.58 -7.88 -3.90
N LYS A 15 3.09 -6.64 -3.86
CA LYS A 15 2.98 -5.84 -2.63
C LYS A 15 1.53 -5.52 -2.28
N PRO A 16 0.64 -6.53 -2.17
CA PRO A 16 -0.79 -6.32 -1.93
C PRO A 16 -1.05 -5.59 -0.61
N ARG A 17 -2.17 -4.88 -0.54
CA ARG A 17 -2.59 -4.13 0.66
C ARG A 17 -2.85 -5.07 1.84
N VAL A 18 -2.15 -4.86 2.93
CA VAL A 18 -2.32 -5.61 4.19
C VAL A 18 -2.38 -4.61 5.33
N TRP A 19 -3.34 -4.80 6.22
CA TRP A 19 -3.47 -3.99 7.42
C TRP A 19 -2.74 -4.68 8.57
N PHE A 20 -1.81 -3.99 9.21
CA PHE A 20 -1.07 -4.48 10.38
C PHE A 20 -1.57 -3.78 11.63
N TYR A 21 -1.87 -4.52 12.69
CA TYR A 21 -2.39 -3.92 13.91
C TYR A 21 -1.91 -4.64 15.17
N ARG A 22 -1.86 -3.91 16.29
CA ARG A 22 -1.59 -4.43 17.63
C ARG A 22 -2.78 -5.23 18.15
N SER A 23 -2.76 -6.54 17.94
CA SER A 23 -3.86 -7.43 18.33
C SER A 23 -4.13 -7.41 19.83
N ASP A 24 -3.09 -7.30 20.64
CA ASP A 24 -3.20 -7.19 22.10
C ASP A 24 -3.93 -5.89 22.53
N ILE A 25 -3.63 -4.77 21.88
CA ILE A 25 -4.28 -3.48 22.16
C ILE A 25 -5.73 -3.49 21.63
N PHE A 26 -5.96 -4.08 20.46
CA PHE A 26 -7.30 -4.19 19.87
C PHE A 26 -8.20 -5.07 20.74
N GLU A 27 -7.72 -6.23 21.17
CA GLU A 27 -8.43 -7.13 22.09
C GLU A 27 -8.75 -6.42 23.40
N GLU A 28 -7.77 -5.72 23.99
CA GLU A 28 -8.00 -4.97 25.22
C GLU A 28 -9.04 -3.85 25.00
N ALA A 29 -9.01 -3.15 23.87
CA ALA A 29 -10.04 -2.18 23.48
C ALA A 29 -11.40 -2.80 23.09
N GLY A 30 -11.49 -4.12 22.97
CA GLY A 30 -12.65 -4.82 22.45
C GLY A 30 -12.96 -4.43 21.00
N ILE A 31 -11.94 -4.18 20.20
CA ILE A 31 -12.01 -3.89 18.76
C ILE A 31 -11.76 -5.19 18.02
N ASP A 32 -12.72 -5.60 17.20
CA ASP A 32 -12.55 -6.70 16.26
C ASP A 32 -12.16 -6.13 14.88
N ALA A 33 -10.94 -6.45 14.43
CA ALA A 33 -10.44 -5.98 13.14
C ALA A 33 -11.28 -6.52 11.96
N ASP A 34 -11.89 -7.70 12.11
CA ASP A 34 -12.72 -8.28 11.08
C ASP A 34 -14.07 -7.58 10.95
N GLU A 35 -14.52 -6.81 11.93
CA GLU A 35 -15.77 -6.04 11.83
C GLU A 35 -15.56 -4.65 11.20
N ILE A 36 -14.32 -4.25 10.95
CA ILE A 36 -13.98 -2.93 10.40
C ILE A 36 -13.98 -3.01 8.87
N LYS A 37 -15.10 -2.64 8.25
CA LYS A 37 -15.31 -2.81 6.81
C LYS A 37 -15.23 -1.52 6.01
N THR A 38 -15.53 -0.39 6.62
CA THR A 38 -15.61 0.92 5.95
C THR A 38 -14.67 1.95 6.57
N THR A 39 -14.40 3.05 5.87
CA THR A 39 -13.72 4.23 6.43
C THR A 39 -14.37 4.68 7.76
N ASP A 40 -15.71 4.67 7.84
CA ASP A 40 -16.42 5.12 9.04
C ASP A 40 -16.26 4.13 10.20
N ASP A 41 -16.26 2.81 9.93
CA ASP A 41 -15.93 1.79 10.95
C ASP A 41 -14.49 1.96 11.45
N PHE A 42 -13.56 2.26 10.55
CA PHE A 42 -12.15 2.48 10.87
C PHE A 42 -11.97 3.71 11.78
N ILE A 43 -12.67 4.80 11.48
CA ILE A 43 -12.70 6.00 12.33
C ILE A 43 -13.34 5.68 13.69
N ALA A 44 -14.46 4.94 13.72
CA ALA A 44 -15.11 4.55 14.97
C ALA A 44 -14.20 3.69 15.85
N ALA A 45 -13.47 2.74 15.25
CA ALA A 45 -12.48 1.94 15.94
C ALA A 45 -11.33 2.80 16.49
N GLY A 46 -10.83 3.76 15.71
CA GLY A 46 -9.82 4.71 16.16
C GLY A 46 -10.26 5.56 17.35
N ARG A 47 -11.52 5.99 17.38
CA ARG A 47 -12.09 6.71 18.53
C ARG A 47 -12.19 5.82 19.76
N LYS A 48 -12.72 4.60 19.60
CA LYS A 48 -12.82 3.62 20.68
C LYS A 48 -11.45 3.27 21.28
N LEU A 49 -10.45 3.15 20.41
CA LEU A 49 -9.06 2.97 20.80
C LEU A 49 -8.57 4.15 21.66
N GLN A 50 -8.77 5.39 21.21
CA GLN A 50 -8.34 6.60 21.92
C GLN A 50 -9.07 6.82 23.25
N GLU A 51 -10.34 6.45 23.34
CA GLU A 51 -11.11 6.48 24.59
C GLU A 51 -10.48 5.59 25.65
N LYS A 52 -10.02 4.39 25.27
CA LYS A 52 -9.37 3.46 26.20
C LYS A 52 -7.90 3.78 26.41
N PHE A 53 -7.20 4.22 25.37
CA PHE A 53 -5.77 4.50 25.37
C PHE A 53 -5.48 5.89 24.83
N PRO A 54 -5.64 6.94 25.67
CA PRO A 54 -5.31 8.31 25.27
C PRO A 54 -3.88 8.40 24.74
N GLY A 55 -3.70 9.10 23.61
CA GLY A 55 -2.41 9.27 22.95
C GLY A 55 -1.99 8.13 22.02
N LYS A 56 -2.86 7.13 21.78
CA LYS A 56 -2.66 6.11 20.75
C LYS A 56 -3.44 6.44 19.48
N TYR A 57 -2.90 6.09 18.33
CA TYR A 57 -3.45 6.39 17.01
C TYR A 57 -3.61 5.11 16.21
N ILE A 58 -4.75 4.98 15.53
CA ILE A 58 -5.04 3.79 14.72
C ILE A 58 -4.30 3.82 13.39
N CYS A 59 -3.88 4.97 12.88
CA CYS A 59 -3.03 5.06 11.69
C CYS A 59 -2.19 6.33 11.71
N ASN A 60 -1.38 6.51 10.67
CA ASN A 60 -0.69 7.75 10.40
C ASN A 60 -1.06 8.27 9.00
N VAL A 61 -1.20 9.58 8.90
CA VAL A 61 -1.34 10.31 7.63
C VAL A 61 -0.51 11.57 7.80
N GLY A 62 0.73 11.51 7.35
CA GLY A 62 1.69 12.59 7.56
C GLY A 62 1.58 13.71 6.53
N SER A 63 1.97 14.91 6.93
CA SER A 63 2.09 16.09 6.05
C SER A 63 3.17 15.96 4.96
N SER A 64 3.94 14.86 4.95
CA SER A 64 4.84 14.48 3.87
C SER A 64 4.61 13.01 3.49
N ALA A 65 3.32 12.61 3.43
CA ALA A 65 2.93 11.25 3.11
C ALA A 65 3.60 10.74 1.83
N PRO A 66 4.11 9.51 1.83
CA PRO A 66 4.73 8.93 0.66
C PRO A 66 3.70 8.71 -0.46
N GLY A 67 4.17 8.74 -1.71
CA GLY A 67 3.33 8.56 -2.90
C GLY A 67 2.40 7.36 -2.83
N TYR A 68 2.93 6.21 -2.38
CA TYR A 68 2.18 4.96 -2.34
C TYR A 68 0.92 4.98 -1.45
N LEU A 69 0.83 5.89 -0.46
CA LEU A 69 -0.31 5.95 0.46
C LEU A 69 -1.63 6.13 -0.30
N PHE A 70 -1.66 7.06 -1.24
CA PHE A 70 -2.86 7.32 -2.05
C PHE A 70 -3.01 6.29 -3.17
N TYR A 71 -1.92 5.92 -3.84
CA TYR A 71 -1.95 5.01 -4.97
C TYR A 71 -2.45 3.60 -4.61
N MET A 72 -2.20 3.13 -3.39
CA MET A 72 -2.79 1.89 -2.89
C MET A 72 -4.33 1.92 -2.91
N ALA A 73 -4.96 3.06 -2.61
CA ALA A 73 -6.41 3.22 -2.68
C ALA A 73 -6.90 3.48 -4.12
N LEU A 74 -6.22 4.37 -4.85
CA LEU A 74 -6.56 4.71 -6.25
C LEU A 74 -6.55 3.49 -7.18
N SER A 75 -5.58 2.60 -6.99
CA SER A 75 -5.48 1.36 -7.78
C SER A 75 -6.71 0.47 -7.67
N GLY A 76 -7.46 0.60 -6.58
CA GLY A 76 -8.60 -0.23 -6.24
C GLY A 76 -9.93 0.20 -6.79
N ASN A 77 -10.09 1.50 -7.05
CA ASN A 77 -11.40 2.11 -7.21
C ASN A 77 -11.68 2.62 -8.63
N GLY A 78 -10.78 2.33 -9.57
CA GLY A 78 -10.93 2.71 -10.97
C GLY A 78 -10.59 4.18 -11.25
N ALA A 79 -9.96 4.88 -10.32
CA ALA A 79 -9.45 6.24 -10.52
C ALA A 79 -8.55 6.33 -11.76
N ARG A 80 -8.67 7.43 -12.50
CA ARG A 80 -7.86 7.75 -13.67
C ARG A 80 -7.51 9.22 -13.70
N PHE A 81 -6.29 9.53 -14.12
CA PHE A 81 -5.87 10.92 -14.32
C PHE A 81 -6.17 11.43 -15.73
N THR A 82 -6.39 10.53 -16.69
CA THR A 82 -6.56 10.85 -18.11
C THR A 82 -7.78 10.16 -18.71
N ASP A 83 -8.31 10.75 -19.78
CA ASP A 83 -9.23 10.06 -20.68
C ASP A 83 -8.48 9.06 -21.59
N GLU A 84 -9.22 8.43 -22.52
CA GLU A 84 -8.68 7.44 -23.47
C GLU A 84 -7.71 8.06 -24.50
N ASP A 85 -7.75 9.38 -24.69
CA ASP A 85 -6.90 10.12 -25.61
C ASP A 85 -5.67 10.72 -24.92
N GLY A 86 -5.50 10.51 -23.61
CA GLY A 86 -4.38 11.00 -22.82
C GLY A 86 -4.55 12.44 -22.31
N ASN A 87 -5.75 13.03 -22.42
CA ASN A 87 -6.01 14.34 -21.86
C ASN A 87 -6.29 14.22 -20.36
N TYR A 88 -5.63 15.07 -19.56
CA TYR A 88 -5.85 15.08 -18.11
C TYR A 88 -7.28 15.51 -17.74
N MET A 89 -7.92 14.71 -16.88
CA MET A 89 -9.29 14.87 -16.38
C MET A 89 -9.43 14.61 -14.87
N ILE A 90 -8.32 14.61 -14.13
CA ILE A 90 -8.26 14.30 -12.69
C ILE A 90 -9.25 15.14 -11.84
N SER A 91 -9.61 16.36 -12.27
CA SER A 91 -10.58 17.20 -11.55
C SER A 91 -12.02 16.67 -11.58
N GLN A 92 -12.33 15.82 -12.56
CA GLN A 92 -13.63 15.20 -12.78
C GLN A 92 -13.66 13.72 -12.37
N ASP A 93 -12.53 13.18 -11.90
CA ASP A 93 -12.40 11.77 -11.55
C ASP A 93 -12.96 11.50 -10.14
N GLU A 94 -14.13 10.86 -10.10
CA GLU A 94 -14.83 10.52 -8.86
C GLU A 94 -14.02 9.55 -7.98
N GLY A 95 -13.22 8.66 -8.58
CA GLY A 95 -12.35 7.74 -7.84
C GLY A 95 -11.28 8.48 -7.05
N THR A 96 -10.57 9.42 -7.68
CA THR A 96 -9.56 10.25 -7.04
C THR A 96 -10.19 11.11 -5.95
N ARG A 97 -11.33 11.75 -6.24
CA ARG A 97 -12.09 12.53 -5.26
C ARG A 97 -12.44 11.71 -4.02
N LYS A 98 -13.00 10.51 -4.20
CA LYS A 98 -13.42 9.64 -3.10
C LYS A 98 -12.26 9.23 -2.19
N VAL A 99 -11.08 8.98 -2.75
CA VAL A 99 -9.86 8.69 -1.97
C VAL A 99 -9.48 9.88 -1.10
N LEU A 100 -9.45 11.09 -1.67
CA LEU A 100 -9.13 12.31 -0.92
C LEU A 100 -10.16 12.60 0.17
N GLU A 101 -11.46 12.38 -0.10
CA GLU A 101 -12.53 12.53 0.87
C GLU A 101 -12.37 11.58 2.06
N ASP A 102 -12.07 10.30 1.81
CA ASP A 102 -11.93 9.32 2.89
C ASP A 102 -10.67 9.56 3.74
N TYR A 103 -9.53 9.90 3.11
CA TYR A 103 -8.34 10.30 3.87
C TYR A 103 -8.54 11.60 4.64
N ARG A 104 -9.23 12.59 4.06
CA ARG A 104 -9.59 13.83 4.77
C ARG A 104 -10.47 13.56 5.98
N LYS A 105 -11.47 12.68 5.86
CA LYS A 105 -12.30 12.27 7.01
C LYS A 105 -11.47 11.62 8.11
N ILE A 106 -10.51 10.76 7.76
CA ILE A 106 -9.61 10.12 8.72
C ILE A 106 -8.81 11.20 9.48
N VAL A 107 -8.20 12.15 8.77
CA VAL A 107 -7.41 13.24 9.37
C VAL A 107 -8.28 14.14 10.24
N GLU A 108 -9.42 14.64 9.73
CA GLU A 108 -10.34 15.52 10.45
C GLU A 108 -10.94 14.85 11.70
N SER A 109 -11.03 13.51 11.72
CA SER A 109 -11.54 12.78 12.88
C SER A 109 -10.57 12.72 14.06
N GLY A 110 -9.28 13.01 13.84
CA GLY A 110 -8.23 13.01 14.87
C GLY A 110 -7.70 11.61 15.26
N VAL A 111 -8.14 10.55 14.57
CA VAL A 111 -7.70 9.17 14.86
C VAL A 111 -6.35 8.82 14.24
N SER A 112 -5.87 9.63 13.30
CA SER A 112 -4.56 9.50 12.65
C SER A 112 -3.50 10.39 13.30
N MET A 113 -2.27 9.89 13.35
CA MET A 113 -1.09 10.65 13.75
C MET A 113 -0.47 11.38 12.56
N ASP A 114 -0.06 12.65 12.73
CA ASP A 114 0.68 13.40 11.70
C ASP A 114 2.18 13.04 11.73
N VAL A 115 2.48 11.81 11.30
CA VAL A 115 3.85 11.33 11.06
C VAL A 115 3.89 10.62 9.72
N SER A 116 5.00 10.77 8.99
CA SER A 116 5.16 10.18 7.66
C SER A 116 5.98 8.90 7.76
N ASP A 117 5.61 7.88 6.97
CA ASP A 117 6.32 6.60 6.95
C ASP A 117 7.83 6.79 6.70
N PHE A 118 8.65 5.93 7.30
CA PHE A 118 10.12 5.94 7.22
C PHE A 118 10.82 7.20 7.77
N THR A 119 10.12 8.00 8.56
CA THR A 119 10.75 9.05 9.38
C THR A 119 11.13 8.50 10.76
N THR A 120 12.12 9.10 11.42
CA THR A 120 12.50 8.71 12.80
C THR A 120 11.33 8.81 13.78
N ASP A 121 10.44 9.78 13.61
CA ASP A 121 9.26 9.95 14.48
C ASP A 121 8.24 8.82 14.26
N TRP A 122 8.07 8.35 13.02
CA TRP A 122 7.22 7.20 12.72
C TRP A 122 7.79 5.91 13.31
N GLU A 123 9.11 5.68 13.16
CA GLU A 123 9.78 4.53 13.77
C GLU A 123 9.64 4.55 15.30
N ALA A 124 9.83 5.72 15.93
CA ALA A 124 9.65 5.90 17.36
C ALA A 124 8.20 5.63 17.81
N ALA A 125 7.21 6.10 17.03
CA ALA A 125 5.80 5.90 17.33
C ALA A 125 5.37 4.43 17.27
N LEU A 126 5.95 3.65 16.35
CA LEU A 126 5.77 2.19 16.31
C LEU A 126 6.43 1.52 17.52
N ALA A 127 7.66 1.93 17.86
CA ALA A 127 8.43 1.36 18.96
C ALA A 127 7.79 1.58 20.33
N ASP A 128 7.32 2.81 20.61
CA ASP A 128 6.67 3.17 21.87
C ASP A 128 5.18 2.79 21.92
N GLY A 129 4.61 2.41 20.78
CA GLY A 129 3.23 1.97 20.63
C GLY A 129 2.21 3.11 20.72
N SER A 130 2.60 4.35 20.41
CA SER A 130 1.66 5.45 20.13
C SER A 130 1.00 5.27 18.77
N LEU A 131 1.67 4.68 17.78
CA LEU A 131 1.06 4.18 16.55
C LEU A 131 0.82 2.68 16.65
N VAL A 132 -0.44 2.26 16.70
CA VAL A 132 -0.80 0.86 17.01
C VAL A 132 -1.30 0.06 15.80
N SER A 133 -1.34 0.68 14.63
CA SER A 133 -1.71 0.00 13.39
C SER A 133 -1.20 0.78 12.18
N SER A 134 -1.06 0.10 11.04
CA SER A 134 -0.61 0.68 9.78
C SER A 134 -1.38 0.08 8.61
N LEU A 135 -2.13 0.93 7.90
CA LEU A 135 -2.70 0.62 6.59
C LEU A 135 -1.55 0.66 5.56
N SER A 136 -0.96 -0.50 5.28
CA SER A 136 0.22 -0.60 4.40
C SER A 136 0.06 -1.73 3.39
N ALA A 137 1.17 -2.23 2.86
CA ALA A 137 1.21 -3.40 2.00
C ALA A 137 2.07 -4.51 2.62
N SER A 138 1.98 -5.71 2.04
CA SER A 138 2.63 -6.92 2.54
C SER A 138 4.13 -6.76 2.83
N TRP A 139 4.83 -5.86 2.14
CA TRP A 139 6.24 -5.59 2.37
C TRP A 139 6.52 -5.13 3.80
N LEU A 140 5.57 -4.48 4.48
CA LEU A 140 5.81 -4.01 5.85
C LEU A 140 6.01 -5.18 6.84
N ALA A 141 5.60 -6.39 6.45
CA ALA A 141 5.83 -7.62 7.20
C ALA A 141 7.28 -8.12 7.16
N GLN A 142 8.10 -7.64 6.24
CA GLN A 142 9.50 -8.08 6.09
C GLN A 142 10.29 -7.76 7.37
N ASP A 143 11.18 -8.67 7.78
CA ASP A 143 11.90 -8.59 9.06
C ASP A 143 12.68 -7.27 9.25
N SER A 144 13.16 -6.69 8.15
CA SER A 144 13.90 -5.41 8.15
C SER A 144 13.02 -4.17 8.37
N LEU A 145 11.70 -4.31 8.47
CA LEU A 145 10.75 -3.20 8.54
C LEU A 145 9.97 -3.23 9.85
N LEU A 146 8.64 -3.47 9.87
CA LEU A 146 7.85 -3.38 11.10
C LEU A 146 8.41 -4.24 12.25
N PRO A 147 8.86 -5.49 12.04
CA PRO A 147 9.51 -6.27 13.10
C PRO A 147 10.79 -5.62 13.66
N THR A 148 11.54 -4.87 12.85
CA THR A 148 12.71 -4.09 13.29
C THR A 148 12.28 -2.83 14.05
N TYR A 149 11.33 -2.06 13.52
CA TYR A 149 10.87 -0.81 14.13
C TYR A 149 10.11 -1.03 15.44
N ALA A 150 9.36 -2.13 15.55
CA ALA A 150 8.60 -2.52 16.73
C ALA A 150 9.25 -3.71 17.47
N ALA A 151 10.58 -3.74 17.54
CA ALA A 151 11.32 -4.76 18.27
C ALA A 151 10.86 -4.88 19.74
N GLY A 152 10.73 -6.11 20.25
CA GLY A 152 10.18 -6.39 21.58
C GLY A 152 8.64 -6.49 21.62
N GLN A 153 7.97 -6.33 20.48
CA GLN A 153 6.53 -6.50 20.32
C GLN A 153 6.15 -7.80 19.59
N GLU A 154 7.04 -8.80 19.56
CA GLU A 154 6.75 -10.07 18.88
C GLU A 154 5.52 -10.77 19.45
N GLY A 155 4.68 -11.29 18.55
CA GLY A 155 3.42 -11.95 18.89
C GLY A 155 2.31 -11.02 19.34
N LYS A 156 2.52 -9.69 19.32
CA LYS A 156 1.51 -8.67 19.68
C LYS A 156 0.88 -8.01 18.47
N TRP A 157 1.28 -8.40 17.26
CA TRP A 157 0.74 -7.88 16.02
C TRP A 157 0.00 -8.97 15.26
N ALA A 158 -1.01 -8.56 14.50
CA ALA A 158 -1.72 -9.40 13.57
C ALA A 158 -1.97 -8.64 12.26
N CYS A 159 -2.37 -9.38 11.24
CA CYS A 159 -2.69 -8.86 9.91
C CYS A 159 -4.18 -9.05 9.62
N ALA A 160 -4.77 -8.07 8.94
CA ALA A 160 -6.14 -8.08 8.45
C ALA A 160 -6.21 -7.51 7.02
N GLN A 161 -7.39 -7.59 6.41
CA GLN A 161 -7.65 -6.83 5.18
C GLN A 161 -7.85 -5.36 5.51
N TRP A 162 -7.52 -4.49 4.56
CA TRP A 162 -7.92 -3.09 4.66
C TRP A 162 -9.45 -2.96 4.74
N PRO A 163 -9.98 -1.98 5.49
CA PRO A 163 -11.33 -1.50 5.26
C PRO A 163 -11.44 -0.93 3.84
N GLU A 164 -12.66 -0.73 3.38
CA GLU A 164 -12.93 0.06 2.20
C GLU A 164 -12.42 1.49 2.41
N ILE A 165 -11.47 1.91 1.57
CA ILE A 165 -10.98 3.29 1.46
C ILE A 165 -11.09 3.69 0.01
N GLY A 166 -11.63 4.88 -0.27
CA GLY A 166 -11.85 5.34 -1.64
C GLY A 166 -12.94 4.56 -2.38
N GLY A 167 -13.83 3.88 -1.65
CA GLY A 167 -14.89 3.05 -2.24
C GLY A 167 -14.42 1.69 -2.76
N SER A 168 -13.22 1.22 -2.36
CA SER A 168 -12.75 -0.12 -2.74
C SER A 168 -11.99 -0.88 -1.65
N VAL A 169 -12.31 -2.17 -1.56
CA VAL A 169 -11.55 -3.18 -0.79
C VAL A 169 -10.39 -3.79 -1.60
N GLY A 170 -10.29 -3.49 -2.90
CA GLY A 170 -9.18 -3.90 -3.78
C GLY A 170 -8.15 -2.80 -4.02
N GLY A 171 -7.07 -3.13 -4.72
CA GLY A 171 -5.97 -2.20 -5.01
C GLY A 171 -4.64 -2.65 -4.41
N SER A 172 -3.55 -2.29 -5.10
CA SER A 172 -2.17 -2.41 -4.64
C SER A 172 -1.21 -1.76 -5.66
N ASP A 173 -0.95 -0.48 -5.48
CA ASP A 173 0.29 0.20 -5.91
C ASP A 173 1.10 0.65 -4.70
N ALA A 174 1.52 -0.33 -3.90
CA ALA A 174 2.65 -0.09 -3.00
C ALA A 174 3.98 -0.41 -3.72
N GLY A 175 3.96 -0.28 -5.05
CA GLY A 175 4.94 -0.84 -5.97
C GLY A 175 4.72 -2.31 -6.29
N GLY A 176 5.67 -2.85 -7.04
CA GLY A 176 5.83 -4.26 -7.35
C GLY A 176 7.24 -4.41 -7.90
N SER A 177 8.00 -5.35 -7.37
CA SER A 177 9.40 -5.51 -7.77
C SER A 177 9.43 -6.44 -8.98
N VAL A 178 10.17 -6.04 -10.03
CA VAL A 178 10.39 -6.87 -11.22
C VAL A 178 11.87 -6.87 -11.58
N PHE A 179 12.33 -7.96 -12.18
CA PHE A 179 13.65 -8.00 -12.81
C PHE A 179 13.54 -7.78 -14.30
N VAL A 180 14.41 -6.92 -14.84
CA VAL A 180 14.54 -6.68 -16.28
C VAL A 180 15.95 -7.08 -16.72
N ILE A 181 16.06 -7.66 -17.91
CA ILE A 181 17.36 -7.95 -18.52
C ILE A 181 17.71 -6.78 -19.44
N PRO A 182 18.81 -6.03 -19.17
CA PRO A 182 19.20 -4.93 -20.04
C PRO A 182 19.45 -5.41 -21.47
N SER A 183 18.99 -4.63 -22.46
CA SER A 183 19.11 -4.98 -23.88
C SER A 183 20.55 -5.12 -24.35
N PHE A 184 21.51 -4.50 -23.65
CA PHE A 184 22.94 -4.59 -23.92
C PHE A 184 23.65 -5.75 -23.19
N SER A 185 22.93 -6.60 -22.42
CA SER A 185 23.56 -7.76 -21.78
C SER A 185 24.14 -8.72 -22.81
N GLU A 186 25.35 -9.20 -22.54
CA GLU A 186 26.02 -10.26 -23.31
C GLU A 186 25.56 -11.67 -22.88
N HIS A 187 24.94 -11.79 -21.71
CA HIS A 187 24.49 -13.06 -21.10
C HIS A 187 22.96 -13.10 -20.94
N LYS A 188 22.23 -12.84 -22.03
CA LYS A 188 20.76 -12.72 -21.98
C LYS A 188 20.08 -14.05 -21.66
N GLU A 189 20.54 -15.14 -22.26
CA GLU A 189 19.92 -16.45 -22.06
C GLU A 189 20.21 -17.00 -20.66
N GLU A 190 21.43 -16.86 -20.17
CA GLU A 190 21.81 -17.28 -18.81
C GLU A 190 21.08 -16.45 -17.74
N ALA A 191 20.96 -15.13 -17.95
CA ALA A 191 20.16 -14.29 -17.06
C ALA A 191 18.69 -14.68 -17.07
N LYS A 192 18.15 -15.04 -18.25
CA LYS A 192 16.77 -15.49 -18.40
C LYS A 192 16.52 -16.81 -17.68
N GLU A 193 17.41 -17.78 -17.81
CA GLU A 193 17.34 -19.06 -17.09
C GLU A 193 17.40 -18.86 -15.58
N LEU A 194 18.34 -18.05 -15.08
CA LEU A 194 18.47 -17.75 -13.66
C LEU A 194 17.20 -17.08 -13.10
N LEU A 195 16.71 -16.03 -13.76
CA LEU A 195 15.54 -15.31 -13.31
C LEU A 195 14.27 -16.17 -13.37
N ALA A 196 14.13 -17.01 -14.41
CA ALA A 196 13.03 -17.97 -14.50
C ALA A 196 13.04 -18.96 -13.33
N GLU A 197 14.21 -19.55 -13.03
CA GLU A 197 14.33 -20.48 -11.91
C GLU A 197 14.06 -19.79 -10.57
N MET A 198 14.59 -18.57 -10.39
CA MET A 198 14.45 -17.83 -9.15
C MET A 198 13.01 -17.38 -8.88
N THR A 199 12.26 -16.95 -9.89
CA THR A 199 10.97 -16.26 -9.66
C THR A 199 9.74 -16.93 -10.25
N LEU A 200 9.91 -17.97 -11.07
CA LEU A 200 8.79 -18.72 -11.65
C LEU A 200 8.70 -20.16 -11.13
N SER A 201 9.79 -20.73 -10.60
CA SER A 201 9.76 -22.05 -9.96
C SER A 201 9.15 -22.00 -8.56
N GLU A 202 8.57 -23.12 -8.10
CA GLU A 202 8.08 -23.23 -6.72
C GLU A 202 9.23 -23.11 -5.71
N ALA A 203 10.39 -23.71 -6.01
CA ALA A 203 11.54 -23.71 -5.11
C ALA A 203 12.17 -22.32 -4.97
N GLY A 204 12.31 -21.59 -6.08
CA GLY A 204 12.83 -20.23 -6.10
C GLY A 204 11.94 -19.27 -5.30
N ASP A 205 10.63 -19.32 -5.52
CA ASP A 205 9.68 -18.45 -4.83
C ASP A 205 9.61 -18.76 -3.32
N LEU A 206 9.71 -20.04 -2.93
CA LEU A 206 9.86 -20.43 -1.52
C LEU A 206 11.19 -19.97 -0.91
N CYS A 207 12.28 -19.96 -1.69
CA CYS A 207 13.56 -19.42 -1.24
C CYS A 207 13.48 -17.90 -0.99
N ILE A 208 12.73 -17.17 -1.81
CA ILE A 208 12.45 -15.74 -1.60
C ILE A 208 11.67 -15.55 -0.29
N TRP A 209 10.61 -16.34 -0.07
CA TRP A 209 9.88 -16.34 1.20
C TRP A 209 10.80 -16.58 2.41
N ASP A 210 11.67 -17.58 2.35
CA ASP A 210 12.60 -17.88 3.44
C ASP A 210 13.62 -16.77 3.70
N SER A 211 14.00 -16.06 2.64
CA SER A 211 15.07 -15.06 2.70
C SER A 211 14.59 -13.70 3.19
N ILE A 212 13.39 -13.29 2.77
CA ILE A 212 12.90 -11.92 3.01
C ILE A 212 11.44 -11.87 3.47
N SER A 213 10.78 -13.01 3.73
CA SER A 213 9.36 -13.08 4.12
C SER A 213 8.40 -12.43 3.11
N SER A 214 8.79 -12.40 1.82
CA SER A 214 7.94 -11.87 0.75
C SER A 214 6.96 -12.93 0.27
N ILE A 215 5.68 -12.58 0.23
CA ILE A 215 4.60 -13.53 -0.07
C ILE A 215 4.80 -14.09 -1.50
N PRO A 216 4.83 -15.42 -1.68
CA PRO A 216 4.99 -16.04 -2.99
C PRO A 216 3.94 -15.58 -4.00
N VAL A 217 4.40 -15.31 -5.22
CA VAL A 217 3.55 -14.97 -6.38
C VAL A 217 3.10 -16.22 -7.13
N ASN A 218 3.85 -17.32 -6.99
CA ASN A 218 3.55 -18.63 -7.52
C ASN A 218 2.46 -19.31 -6.66
N LYS A 219 1.34 -19.65 -7.29
CA LYS A 219 0.19 -20.27 -6.60
C LYS A 219 0.52 -21.59 -5.89
N LYS A 220 1.43 -22.40 -6.46
CA LYS A 220 1.84 -23.66 -5.82
C LYS A 220 2.67 -23.39 -4.56
N ALA A 221 3.62 -22.46 -4.63
CA ALA A 221 4.41 -22.04 -3.48
C ALA A 221 3.52 -21.45 -2.38
N LEU A 222 2.50 -20.68 -2.77
CA LEU A 222 1.52 -20.09 -1.85
C LEU A 222 0.71 -21.14 -1.06
N ASP A 223 0.45 -22.31 -1.65
CA ASP A 223 -0.27 -23.43 -1.01
C ASP A 223 0.65 -24.45 -0.33
N ASN A 224 1.96 -24.21 -0.36
CA ASN A 224 2.94 -25.08 0.25
C ASN A 224 2.80 -25.10 1.79
N GLU A 225 3.04 -26.25 2.42
CA GLU A 225 2.96 -26.42 3.89
C GLU A 225 3.89 -25.49 4.66
N ARG A 226 4.99 -25.04 4.03
CA ARG A 226 5.92 -24.07 4.60
C ARG A 226 5.28 -22.71 4.86
N MET A 227 4.21 -22.37 4.13
CA MET A 227 3.42 -21.15 4.36
C MET A 227 2.50 -21.27 5.58
N GLN A 228 2.34 -22.47 6.16
CA GLN A 228 1.49 -22.69 7.33
C GLN A 228 2.24 -22.50 8.66
N VAL A 229 3.54 -22.22 8.61
CA VAL A 229 4.35 -21.96 9.81
C VAL A 229 4.02 -20.57 10.35
N PRO A 230 3.63 -20.42 11.63
CA PRO A 230 3.33 -19.12 12.21
C PRO A 230 4.55 -18.18 12.15
N ASN A 231 4.34 -16.97 11.65
CA ASN A 231 5.34 -15.91 11.73
C ASN A 231 5.53 -15.48 13.19
N LYS A 232 6.78 -15.24 13.62
CA LYS A 232 7.10 -14.86 15.00
C LYS A 232 6.38 -13.59 15.45
N PHE A 233 6.21 -12.64 14.53
CA PHE A 233 5.66 -11.32 14.80
C PHE A 233 4.13 -11.30 14.62
N PHE A 234 3.63 -11.90 13.53
CA PHE A 234 2.23 -11.81 13.09
C PHE A 234 1.40 -13.09 13.27
N GLY A 235 1.97 -14.17 13.78
CA GLY A 235 1.33 -15.48 13.82
C GLY A 235 0.99 -16.00 12.43
N THR A 236 -0.14 -16.70 12.28
CA THR A 236 -0.62 -17.22 10.98
C THR A 236 -1.33 -16.17 10.12
N SER A 237 -1.73 -15.05 10.71
CA SER A 237 -2.57 -14.04 10.05
C SER A 237 -1.93 -13.39 8.82
N VAL A 238 -0.60 -13.27 8.77
CA VAL A 238 0.12 -12.63 7.66
C VAL A 238 -0.06 -13.37 6.34
N VAL A 239 -0.05 -14.71 6.36
CA VAL A 239 -0.21 -15.51 5.15
C VAL A 239 -1.67 -15.49 4.68
N GLU A 240 -2.62 -15.60 5.59
CA GLU A 240 -4.06 -15.57 5.28
C GLU A 240 -4.49 -14.21 4.72
N ALA A 241 -4.07 -13.11 5.38
CA ALA A 241 -4.31 -11.75 4.89
C ALA A 241 -3.61 -11.53 3.55
N GLY A 242 -2.38 -12.03 3.41
CA GLY A 242 -1.61 -12.01 2.17
C GLY A 242 -2.34 -12.65 0.98
N LYS A 243 -2.78 -13.91 1.13
CA LYS A 243 -3.53 -14.64 0.10
C LYS A 243 -4.78 -13.89 -0.35
N THR A 244 -5.54 -13.38 0.63
CA THR A 244 -6.77 -12.63 0.35
C THR A 244 -6.45 -11.33 -0.40
N ALA A 245 -5.40 -10.62 0.02
CA ALA A 245 -5.02 -9.35 -0.58
C ALA A 245 -4.51 -9.52 -2.03
N VAL A 246 -3.77 -10.59 -2.33
CA VAL A 246 -3.37 -10.94 -3.71
C VAL A 246 -4.59 -11.12 -4.62
N SER A 247 -5.67 -11.74 -4.12
CA SER A 247 -6.89 -11.95 -4.92
C SER A 247 -7.65 -10.65 -5.26
N LYS A 248 -7.37 -9.57 -4.52
CA LYS A 248 -7.98 -8.25 -4.70
C LYS A 248 -7.01 -7.23 -5.32
N MET A 249 -5.86 -7.70 -5.80
CA MET A 249 -4.84 -6.85 -6.37
C MET A 249 -5.34 -6.21 -7.67
N SER A 250 -5.16 -4.90 -7.78
CA SER A 250 -5.33 -4.12 -8.99
C SER A 250 -4.31 -3.00 -8.99
N VAL A 251 -3.95 -2.50 -10.17
CA VAL A 251 -2.88 -1.52 -10.37
C VAL A 251 -3.50 -0.25 -10.96
N PHE A 252 -2.96 0.90 -10.60
CA PHE A 252 -3.41 2.17 -11.14
C PHE A 252 -3.21 2.25 -12.66
N ASN A 253 -4.06 3.02 -13.34
CA ASN A 253 -3.96 3.21 -14.79
C ASN A 253 -2.88 4.25 -15.13
N TYR A 254 -1.62 3.85 -15.01
CA TYR A 254 -0.47 4.71 -15.29
C TYR A 254 -0.34 5.08 -16.76
N SER A 255 0.02 6.34 -17.01
CA SER A 255 0.49 6.80 -18.32
C SER A 255 2.01 6.63 -18.45
N PRO A 256 2.58 6.80 -19.66
CA PRO A 256 4.03 6.93 -19.85
C PRO A 256 4.70 8.03 -19.00
N LYS A 257 3.94 9.02 -18.50
CA LYS A 257 4.43 10.14 -17.68
C LYS A 257 4.18 9.96 -16.17
N ALA A 258 3.77 8.77 -15.73
CA ALA A 258 3.37 8.44 -14.35
C ALA A 258 4.28 9.00 -13.23
N LEU A 259 5.60 8.99 -13.41
CA LEU A 259 6.53 9.53 -12.41
C LEU A 259 6.35 11.04 -12.24
N ALA A 260 6.34 11.79 -13.35
CA ALA A 260 6.14 13.23 -13.30
C ALA A 260 4.71 13.59 -12.88
N GLU A 261 3.71 12.80 -13.27
CA GLU A 261 2.34 12.94 -12.79
C GLU A 261 2.27 12.83 -11.26
N THR A 262 2.91 11.79 -10.69
CA THR A 262 2.97 11.57 -9.24
C THR A 262 3.60 12.76 -8.52
N ASP A 263 4.74 13.24 -9.00
CA ASP A 263 5.43 14.39 -8.41
C ASP A 263 4.55 15.65 -8.42
N ILE A 264 3.73 15.84 -9.46
CA ILE A 264 2.83 16.98 -9.58
C ILE A 264 1.62 16.83 -8.66
N VAL A 265 0.95 15.68 -8.59
CA VAL A 265 -0.33 15.53 -7.88
C VAL A 265 -0.17 15.42 -6.36
N MET A 266 0.93 14.81 -5.90
CA MET A 266 1.11 14.47 -4.48
C MET A 266 1.04 15.68 -3.53
N PRO A 267 1.68 16.83 -3.82
CA PRO A 267 1.55 18.02 -3.00
C PRO A 267 0.10 18.52 -2.89
N TYR A 268 -0.71 18.38 -3.94
CA TYR A 268 -2.13 18.78 -3.91
C TYR A 268 -2.97 17.81 -3.08
N PHE A 269 -2.69 16.50 -3.18
CA PHE A 269 -3.40 15.48 -2.39
C PHE A 269 -3.16 15.69 -0.89
N VAL A 270 -1.91 15.89 -0.49
CA VAL A 270 -1.55 16.17 0.91
C VAL A 270 -2.26 17.42 1.42
N LYS A 271 -2.23 18.52 0.67
CA LYS A 271 -2.93 19.77 1.03
C LYS A 271 -4.45 19.60 1.14
N ALA A 272 -5.05 18.81 0.25
CA ALA A 272 -6.49 18.54 0.28
C ALA A 272 -6.89 17.75 1.53
N VAL A 273 -6.11 16.72 1.87
CA VAL A 273 -6.35 15.83 3.00
C VAL A 273 -6.12 16.52 4.34
N ASN A 274 -5.11 17.39 4.43
CA ASN A 274 -4.85 18.22 5.62
C ASN A 274 -5.74 19.47 5.72
N GLY A 275 -6.64 19.68 4.75
CA GLY A 275 -7.57 20.81 4.76
C GLY A 275 -6.95 22.17 4.43
N GLU A 276 -5.70 22.22 3.94
CA GLU A 276 -5.05 23.44 3.45
C GLU A 276 -5.68 23.93 2.13
N LEU A 277 -6.24 23.02 1.35
CA LEU A 277 -7.06 23.30 0.16
C LEU A 277 -8.39 22.55 0.26
N SER A 278 -9.43 23.08 -0.40
CA SER A 278 -10.58 22.23 -0.73
C SER A 278 -10.16 21.14 -1.72
N ILE A 279 -10.88 20.01 -1.72
CA ILE A 279 -10.63 18.92 -2.67
C ILE A 279 -10.81 19.42 -4.12
N ASP A 280 -11.79 20.28 -4.37
CA ASP A 280 -12.03 20.89 -5.69
C ASP A 280 -10.86 21.76 -6.15
N GLU A 281 -10.34 22.64 -5.28
CA GLU A 281 -9.20 23.50 -5.59
C GLU A 281 -7.93 22.69 -5.83
N ALA A 282 -7.69 21.67 -5.00
CA ALA A 282 -6.53 20.79 -5.13
C ALA A 282 -6.55 20.03 -6.47
N LEU A 283 -7.66 19.38 -6.81
CA LEU A 283 -7.77 18.61 -8.05
C LEU A 283 -7.75 19.52 -9.29
N THR A 284 -8.41 20.68 -9.25
CA THR A 284 -8.40 21.64 -10.38
C THR A 284 -7.00 22.22 -10.60
N SER A 285 -6.26 22.50 -9.52
CA SER A 285 -4.89 23.01 -9.60
C SER A 285 -3.93 21.93 -10.11
N ALA A 286 -4.06 20.69 -9.61
CA ALA A 286 -3.28 19.55 -10.09
C ALA A 286 -3.51 19.31 -11.59
N GLU A 287 -4.75 19.32 -12.06
CA GLU A 287 -5.07 19.15 -13.49
C GLU A 287 -4.44 20.25 -14.35
N LYS A 288 -4.51 21.51 -13.90
CA LYS A 288 -3.90 22.64 -14.60
C LYS A 288 -2.40 22.47 -14.72
N ASP A 289 -1.73 22.06 -13.65
CA ASP A 289 -0.28 21.87 -13.62
C ASP A 289 0.14 20.69 -14.49
N LEU A 290 -0.57 19.56 -14.42
CA LEU A 290 -0.39 18.42 -15.32
C LEU A 290 -0.48 18.85 -16.80
N LYS A 291 -1.53 19.57 -17.18
CA LYS A 291 -1.71 20.07 -18.55
C LYS A 291 -0.61 21.02 -18.98
N SER A 292 -0.23 21.96 -18.12
CA SER A 292 0.75 23.00 -18.46
C SER A 292 2.19 22.48 -18.54
N GLN A 293 2.53 21.49 -17.71
CA GLN A 293 3.89 20.97 -17.61
C GLN A 293 4.12 19.74 -18.50
N LEU A 294 3.11 18.88 -18.64
CA LEU A 294 3.25 17.59 -19.32
C LEU A 294 2.53 17.52 -20.66
N GLY A 295 1.57 18.41 -20.95
CA GLY A 295 0.77 18.36 -22.18
C GLY A 295 -0.19 17.17 -22.18
N ASN A 296 -0.13 16.33 -23.22
CA ASN A 296 -0.86 15.07 -23.28
C ASN A 296 -0.06 13.96 -22.57
N ALA A 297 -0.73 13.08 -21.82
CA ALA A 297 -0.07 12.04 -21.03
C ALA A 297 0.59 10.93 -21.87
N PHE A 298 0.14 10.73 -23.12
CA PHE A 298 0.56 9.65 -24.01
C PHE A 298 1.57 10.10 -25.09
N GLU A 299 1.91 11.39 -25.14
CA GLU A 299 2.87 11.98 -26.08
C GLU A 299 4.29 12.12 -25.51
#